data_AF-A0A258CQL6-F1
#
_entry.id   AF-A0A258CQL6-F1
#
_cell.length_a   1.000
_cell.length_b   1.000
_cell.length_c   1.000
_cell.angle_alpha   90.00
_cell.angle_beta   90.00
_cell.angle_gamma   90.00
#
_symmetry.space_group_name_H-M   'P 1'
#
loop_
_entity.id
_entity.type
_entity.pdbx_description
1 polymer ?
#
loop_
_entity_poly.entity_id
_entity_poly.type
_entity_poly.pdbx_seq_one_letter_code
_entity_poly.pdbx_strand_id
1 'polypeptide(L)'
;DKRLATQDIYSLGQTPLKFLVRERMDLAREGTITGAAIDGDVLTLRLEDRSTLGGTSKIALKFDLTANVLRQWVVIDPQGYETTVSLYNLDTQRRPDAKNFVIDYQRKL
;
A
#
# COMPACT_ATOMS: atom_id res chain seq x y z
N ASP A 1 -30.74 -1.58 -12.18
CA ASP A 1 -29.62 -2.49 -12.48
C ASP A 1 -28.83 -2.84 -11.22
N LYS A 2 -28.96 -4.07 -10.72
CA LYS A 2 -28.16 -4.64 -9.60
C LYS A 2 -27.52 -5.96 -10.04
N ARG A 3 -27.05 -6.04 -11.28
CA ARG A 3 -26.89 -7.32 -11.98
C ARG A 3 -25.47 -7.69 -12.38
N LEU A 4 -24.49 -7.35 -11.56
CA LEU A 4 -23.19 -8.00 -11.60
C LEU A 4 -22.72 -8.23 -10.15
N ALA A 5 -23.04 -9.41 -9.61
CA ALA A 5 -22.38 -9.96 -8.43
C ALA A 5 -20.97 -10.44 -8.82
N THR A 6 -20.18 -9.55 -9.41
CA THR A 6 -18.81 -9.82 -9.87
C THR A 6 -17.86 -9.52 -8.73
N GLN A 7 -17.11 -10.54 -8.32
CA GLN A 7 -15.94 -10.38 -7.46
C GLN A 7 -14.72 -10.50 -8.37
N ASP A 8 -13.93 -9.43 -8.46
CA ASP A 8 -12.66 -9.44 -9.15
C ASP A 8 -11.55 -9.69 -8.13
N ILE A 9 -10.86 -10.83 -8.29
CA ILE A 9 -9.82 -11.27 -7.37
C ILE A 9 -8.47 -10.97 -8.02
N TYR A 10 -7.67 -10.14 -7.35
CA TYR A 10 -6.32 -9.82 -7.75
C TYR A 10 -5.33 -10.32 -6.71
N SER A 11 -4.20 -10.87 -7.16
CA SER A 11 -3.11 -11.18 -6.25
C SER A 11 -2.56 -9.88 -5.67
N LEU A 12 -2.58 -9.76 -4.35
CA LEU A 12 -2.01 -8.62 -3.62
C LEU A 12 -0.56 -8.33 -4.06
N GLY A 13 0.21 -9.39 -4.36
CA GLY A 13 1.58 -9.29 -4.84
C GLY A 13 1.75 -8.55 -6.17
N GLN A 14 0.69 -8.37 -6.95
CA GLN A 14 0.67 -7.65 -8.22
C GLN A 14 0.13 -6.21 -8.08
N THR A 15 0.00 -5.73 -6.84
CA THR A 15 -0.44 -4.37 -6.54
C THR A 15 0.61 -3.62 -5.73
N PRO A 16 0.72 -2.29 -5.87
CA PRO A 16 1.54 -1.45 -4.99
C PRO A 16 1.16 -1.57 -3.51
N LEU A 17 -0.08 -1.94 -3.18
CA LEU A 17 -0.56 -2.09 -1.80
C LEU A 17 0.29 -3.09 -0.99
N LYS A 18 0.93 -4.07 -1.65
CA LYS A 18 1.75 -5.07 -0.96
C LYS A 18 2.86 -4.48 -0.08
N PHE A 19 3.40 -3.31 -0.43
CA PHE A 19 4.44 -2.66 0.37
C PHE A 19 3.92 -2.13 1.72
N LEU A 20 2.61 -1.93 1.84
CA LEU A 20 1.97 -1.42 3.05
C LEU A 20 1.51 -2.52 4.00
N VAL A 21 1.27 -3.73 3.49
CA VAL A 21 0.62 -4.82 4.25
C VAL A 21 1.52 -6.03 4.48
N ARG A 22 2.71 -6.08 3.87
CA ARG A 22 3.69 -7.16 4.13
C ARG A 22 4.23 -7.04 5.56
N GLU A 23 4.27 -8.17 6.26
CA GLU A 23 4.81 -8.25 7.63
C GLU A 23 6.30 -7.90 7.70
N ARG A 24 7.07 -8.31 6.68
CA ARG A 24 8.49 -8.01 6.55
C ARG A 24 8.80 -7.57 5.14
N MET A 25 9.56 -6.49 5.01
CA MET A 25 10.11 -6.05 3.75
C MET A 25 11.62 -5.91 3.85
N ASP A 26 12.32 -6.65 2.98
CA ASP A 26 13.76 -6.50 2.80
C ASP A 26 13.99 -5.55 1.61
N LEU A 27 14.01 -4.26 1.92
CA LEU A 27 14.17 -3.20 0.92
C LEU A 27 15.53 -3.27 0.20
N ALA A 28 16.54 -3.93 0.80
CA ALA A 28 17.87 -4.09 0.21
C ALA A 28 17.89 -5.21 -0.84
N ARG A 29 17.09 -6.27 -0.67
CA ARG A 29 16.94 -7.35 -1.65
C ARG A 29 15.95 -7.05 -2.75
N GLU A 30 14.91 -6.28 -2.47
CA GLU A 30 13.80 -6.07 -3.40
C GLU A 30 14.07 -4.98 -4.46
N GLY A 31 15.21 -4.27 -4.39
CA GLY A 31 15.63 -3.31 -5.43
C GLY A 31 14.63 -2.18 -5.70
N THR A 32 13.75 -1.93 -4.74
CA THR A 32 12.54 -1.11 -4.89
C THR A 32 12.76 0.33 -4.46
N ILE A 33 13.70 0.65 -3.57
CA ILE A 33 13.95 2.04 -3.15
C ILE A 33 14.66 2.80 -4.27
N THR A 34 14.07 3.91 -4.70
CA THR A 34 14.66 4.86 -5.66
C THR A 34 15.17 6.14 -5.01
N GLY A 35 14.79 6.40 -3.76
CA GLY A 35 15.38 7.50 -2.99
C GLY A 35 14.74 7.71 -1.62
N ALA A 36 15.41 8.51 -0.81
CA ALA A 36 14.91 8.98 0.47
C ALA A 36 15.15 10.49 0.59
N ALA A 37 14.23 11.21 1.22
CA ALA A 37 14.39 12.63 1.52
C ALA A 37 13.81 12.92 2.90
N ILE A 38 14.42 13.85 3.61
CA ILE A 38 13.93 14.35 4.89
C ILE A 38 13.62 15.84 4.72
N ASP A 39 12.42 16.23 5.13
CA ASP A 39 11.98 17.62 5.19
C ASP A 39 11.30 17.85 6.54
N GLY A 40 11.92 18.67 7.40
CA GLY A 40 11.50 18.82 8.80
C GLY A 40 11.50 17.48 9.55
N ASP A 41 10.33 17.11 10.08
CA ASP A 41 10.06 15.86 10.78
C ASP A 41 9.46 14.77 9.88
N VAL A 42 9.46 14.96 8.56
CA VAL A 42 8.90 14.01 7.60
C VAL A 42 10.01 13.29 6.82
N LEU A 43 10.05 11.97 6.92
CA LEU A 43 10.82 11.10 6.05
C LEU A 43 9.96 10.64 4.87
N THR A 44 10.40 10.95 3.65
CA THR A 44 9.81 10.41 2.42
C THR A 44 10.69 9.33 1.83
N LEU A 45 10.18 8.09 1.76
CA LEU A 45 10.79 6.98 1.04
C LEU A 45 10.10 6.81 -0.32
N ARG A 46 10.88 6.78 -1.41
CA ARG A 46 10.39 6.57 -2.77
C ARG A 46 10.75 5.17 -3.23
N LEU A 47 9.77 4.48 -3.82
CA LEU A 47 9.89 3.14 -4.33
C LEU A 47 9.36 3.00 -5.76
N GLU A 48 9.90 2.05 -6.51
CA GLU A 48 9.36 1.54 -7.77
C GLU A 48 8.96 0.07 -7.63
N ASP A 49 7.78 -0.27 -8.11
CA ASP A 49 7.29 -1.65 -8.20
C ASP A 49 7.14 -2.08 -9.65
N ARG A 50 8.06 -2.91 -10.12
CA ARG A 50 8.08 -3.44 -11.49
C ARG A 50 7.24 -4.70 -11.68
N SER A 51 6.64 -5.21 -10.61
CA SER A 51 5.86 -6.45 -10.61
C SER A 51 4.35 -6.22 -10.58
N THR A 52 3.92 -4.98 -10.78
CA THR A 52 2.49 -4.65 -10.90
C THR A 52 1.90 -5.07 -12.23
N LEU A 53 0.58 -5.28 -12.25
CA LEU A 53 -0.14 -5.47 -13.50
C LEU A 53 0.02 -4.24 -14.40
N GLY A 54 0.44 -4.45 -15.65
CA GLY A 54 0.48 -3.39 -16.66
C GLY A 54 1.73 -2.50 -16.64
N GLY A 55 2.71 -2.72 -15.76
CA GLY A 55 3.99 -2.04 -15.82
C GLY A 55 4.61 -1.70 -14.46
N THR A 56 5.32 -0.58 -14.40
CA THR A 56 5.99 -0.10 -13.18
C THR A 56 5.13 0.94 -12.48
N SER A 57 4.83 0.71 -11.21
CA SER A 57 4.19 1.70 -10.33
C SER A 57 5.24 2.43 -9.49
N LYS A 58 4.97 3.66 -9.09
CA LYS A 58 5.80 4.43 -8.15
C LYS A 58 5.05 4.62 -6.84
N ILE A 59 5.74 4.46 -5.72
CA ILE A 59 5.18 4.67 -4.38
C ILE A 59 6.03 5.69 -3.63
N ALA A 60 5.39 6.65 -2.96
CA ALA A 60 6.04 7.50 -1.97
C ALA A 60 5.39 7.26 -0.61
N LEU A 61 6.18 6.83 0.37
CA LEU A 61 5.75 6.62 1.75
C LEU A 61 6.26 7.79 2.59
N LYS A 62 5.36 8.43 3.35
CA LYS A 62 5.69 9.57 4.22
C LYS A 62 5.51 9.17 5.68
N PHE A 63 6.63 9.17 6.39
CA PHE A 63 6.70 8.85 7.81
C PHE A 63 6.91 10.12 8.63
N ASP A 64 6.21 10.20 9.75
CA ASP A 64 6.50 11.13 10.84
C ASP A 64 7.65 10.55 11.65
N LEU A 65 8.80 11.23 11.65
CA LEU A 65 10.03 10.79 12.32
C LEU A 65 9.92 10.88 13.84
N THR A 66 9.12 11.82 14.36
CA THR A 66 8.95 12.01 15.81
C THR A 66 8.09 10.89 16.40
N ALA A 67 6.95 10.61 15.76
CA ALA A 67 6.03 9.55 16.17
C ALA A 67 6.43 8.17 15.65
N ASN A 68 7.36 8.11 14.69
CA ASN A 68 7.80 6.89 14.00
C ASN A 68 6.62 6.09 13.38
N VAL A 69 5.72 6.80 12.69
CA VAL A 69 4.53 6.20 12.05
C VAL A 69 4.37 6.66 10.61
N LEU A 70 3.81 5.79 9.77
CA LEU A 70 3.37 6.16 8.42
C LEU A 70 2.16 7.10 8.52
N ARG A 71 2.21 8.26 7.86
CA ARG A 71 1.12 9.25 7.82
C ARG A 71 0.42 9.32 6.47
N GLN A 72 1.15 9.05 5.39
CA GLN A 72 0.60 9.15 4.04
C GLN A 72 1.36 8.23 3.10
N TRP A 73 0.67 7.75 2.08
CA TRP A 73 1.31 7.23 0.89
C TRP A 73 0.69 7.80 -0.38
N VAL A 74 1.50 7.86 -1.43
CA VAL A 74 1.10 8.23 -2.78
C VAL A 74 1.49 7.08 -3.70
N VAL A 75 0.56 6.63 -4.54
CA VAL A 75 0.82 5.64 -5.60
C VAL A 75 0.55 6.30 -6.94
N ILE A 76 1.49 6.14 -7.86
CA ILE A 76 1.31 6.47 -9.28
C ILE A 76 1.37 5.14 -10.03
N ASP A 77 0.27 4.75 -10.67
CA ASP A 77 0.20 3.50 -11.44
C ASP A 77 0.91 3.60 -12.80
N PRO A 78 1.07 2.50 -13.56
CA PRO A 78 1.75 2.54 -14.86
C PRO A 78 1.07 3.43 -15.91
N GLN A 79 -0.22 3.72 -15.75
CA GLN A 79 -1.00 4.61 -16.59
C GLN A 79 -0.81 6.09 -16.22
N GLY A 80 -0.17 6.36 -15.08
CA GLY A 80 0.11 7.70 -14.56
C GLY A 80 -0.97 8.24 -13.63
N TYR A 81 -1.97 7.44 -13.24
CA TYR A 81 -2.99 7.88 -12.29
C TYR A 81 -2.43 7.90 -10.87
N GLU A 82 -2.71 9.00 -10.17
CA GLU A 82 -2.26 9.22 -8.80
C GLU A 82 -3.37 8.91 -7.79
N THR A 83 -3.04 8.11 -6.79
CA THR A 83 -3.85 7.92 -5.59
C THR A 83 -3.05 8.33 -4.36
N THR A 84 -3.59 9.29 -3.60
CA THR A 84 -3.02 9.72 -2.31
C THR A 84 -3.92 9.27 -1.18
N VAL A 85 -3.34 8.65 -0.14
CA VAL A 85 -4.06 8.28 1.08
C VAL A 85 -3.35 8.86 2.30
N SER A 86 -4.11 9.55 3.13
CA SER A 86 -3.63 10.13 4.40
C SER A 86 -4.28 9.42 5.59
N LEU A 87 -3.48 9.17 6.61
CA LEU A 87 -3.85 8.43 7.81
C LEU A 87 -4.00 9.38 9.00
N TYR A 88 -5.13 9.25 9.69
CA TYR A 88 -5.46 10.05 10.88
C TYR A 88 -5.93 9.13 12.01
N ASN A 89 -5.80 9.61 13.26
CA ASN A 89 -6.25 8.89 14.45
C ASN A 89 -5.71 7.46 14.55
N LEU A 90 -4.43 7.29 14.25
CA LEU A 90 -3.77 5.98 14.24
C LEU A 90 -3.68 5.40 15.66
N ASP A 91 -4.17 4.17 15.80
CA ASP A 91 -3.94 3.33 16.97
C ASP A 91 -3.00 2.19 16.58
N THR A 92 -1.73 2.31 16.98
CA THR A 92 -0.69 1.32 16.66
C THR A 92 -0.58 0.21 17.70
N GLN A 93 -1.35 0.29 18.80
CA GLN A 93 -1.32 -0.69 19.89
C GLN A 93 -2.45 -1.71 19.78
N ARG A 94 -3.58 -1.31 19.18
CA ARG A 94 -4.72 -2.19 18.99
C ARG A 94 -4.44 -3.27 17.96
N ARG A 95 -4.73 -4.51 18.34
CA ARG A 95 -4.78 -5.66 17.43
C ARG A 95 -6.24 -5.86 17.00
N PRO A 96 -6.59 -5.63 15.71
CA PRO A 96 -7.95 -5.88 15.25
C PRO A 96 -8.27 -7.38 15.25
N ASP A 97 -9.54 -7.74 15.40
CA ASP A 97 -9.98 -9.13 15.29
C ASP A 97 -9.69 -9.65 13.87
N ALA A 98 -9.02 -10.81 13.77
CA ALA A 98 -8.68 -11.45 12.51
C ALA A 98 -9.91 -11.73 11.63
N LYS A 99 -11.09 -11.89 12.23
CA LYS A 99 -12.37 -12.08 11.51
C LYS A 99 -12.71 -10.90 10.60
N ASN A 100 -12.21 -9.70 10.88
CA ASN A 100 -12.41 -8.52 10.03
C ASN A 100 -11.66 -8.60 8.69
N PHE A 101 -10.73 -9.55 8.54
CA PHE A 101 -9.92 -9.73 7.34
C PHE A 101 -10.28 -11.01 6.57
N VAL A 102 -11.41 -11.64 6.89
CA VAL A 102 -11.93 -12.79 6.14
C VAL A 102 -12.83 -12.27 5.01
N ILE A 103 -12.41 -12.48 3.77
CA ILE A 103 -13.21 -12.16 2.58
C ILE A 103 -14.00 -13.40 2.21
N ASP A 104 -15.33 -13.29 2.15
CA ASP A 104 -16.21 -14.34 1.67
C ASP A 104 -16.26 -14.36 0.14
N TYR A 105 -15.68 -15.41 -0.44
CA TYR A 105 -15.61 -15.62 -1.89
C TYR A 105 -16.76 -16.49 -2.42
N GLN A 106 -17.75 -16.84 -1.58
CA GLN A 106 -18.92 -17.55 -2.06
C GLN A 106 -19.72 -16.64 -2.99
N ARG A 107 -19.80 -17.01 -4.28
CA ARG A 107 -20.81 -16.47 -5.18
C ARG A 107 -22.17 -16.75 -4.55
N LYS A 108 -22.88 -15.70 -4.10
CA LYS A 108 -24.31 -15.83 -3.85
C LYS A 108 -24.98 -16.14 -5.18
N LEU A 109 -25.38 -17.40 -5.35
CA LEU A 109 -26.23 -17.86 -6.46
C LEU A 109 -27.58 -17.16 -6.41
#